data_AF-A0A4Q3RYN5-F1
#
_entry.id   AF-A0A4Q3RYN5-F1
#
_cell.length_a   1.000
_cell.length_b   1.000
_cell.length_c   1.000
_cell.angle_alpha   90.00
_cell.angle_beta   90.00
_cell.angle_gamma   90.00
#
_symmetry.space_group_name_H-M   'P 1'
#
loop_
_entity.id
_entity.type
_entity.pdbx_description
1 polymer ?
#
loop_
_entity_poly.entity_id
_entity_poly.type
_entity_poly.pdbx_seq_one_letter_code
_entity_poly.pdbx_strand_id
1 'polypeptide(L)'
;MFTALHADDLLADPNLGDALLRLNNDHAVELSLLDAAGLRRLVGAAFLALRAPPAEALLIAFDQDAAYDSPNFLWFRERYARFVYVDRVV
;
A
#
# COMPACT_ATOMS: atom_id res chain seq x y z
N MET A 1 16.26 4.91 6.53
CA MET A 1 16.49 3.73 5.67
C MET A 1 15.14 3.05 5.46
N PHE A 2 14.74 2.78 4.21
CA PHE A 2 13.47 2.10 3.95
C PHE A 2 13.60 0.60 4.21
N THR A 3 12.54 -0.01 4.71
CA THR A 3 12.43 -1.45 4.98
C THR A 3 11.25 -2.01 4.21
N ALA A 4 11.40 -3.21 3.64
CA ALA A 4 10.29 -3.92 3.02
C ALA A 4 9.18 -4.19 4.06
N LEU A 5 7.94 -4.09 3.64
CA LEU A 5 6.76 -4.33 4.46
C LEU A 5 5.94 -5.46 3.85
N HIS A 6 5.62 -6.46 4.65
CA HIS A 6 4.77 -7.58 4.27
C HIS A 6 3.51 -7.59 5.14
N ALA A 7 2.45 -8.24 4.66
CA ALA A 7 1.20 -8.34 5.40
C ALA A 7 1.39 -9.02 6.78
N ASP A 8 2.33 -9.97 6.87
CA ASP A 8 2.65 -10.68 8.11
C ASP A 8 3.30 -9.75 9.15
N ASP A 9 4.02 -8.70 8.74
CA ASP A 9 4.58 -7.71 9.65
C ASP A 9 3.48 -6.94 10.39
N LEU A 10 2.37 -6.66 9.70
CA LEU A 10 1.20 -5.97 10.28
C LEU A 10 0.42 -6.87 11.25
N LEU A 11 0.47 -8.19 11.04
CA LEU A 11 -0.15 -9.16 11.94
C LEU A 11 0.74 -9.43 13.16
N ALA A 12 2.06 -9.48 12.97
CA ALA A 12 3.04 -9.72 14.01
C ALA A 12 3.19 -8.52 14.94
N ASP A 13 3.05 -7.29 14.43
CA ASP A 13 3.10 -6.05 15.21
C ASP A 13 1.87 -5.17 14.96
N PRO A 14 0.81 -5.31 15.78
CA PRO A 14 -0.39 -4.47 15.68
C PRO A 14 -0.11 -2.97 15.86
N ASN A 15 0.90 -2.59 16.64
CA ASN A 15 1.23 -1.17 16.84
C ASN A 15 1.79 -0.55 15.55
N LEU A 16 2.60 -1.32 14.81
CA LEU A 16 3.05 -0.92 13.47
C LEU A 16 1.86 -0.76 12.52
N GLY A 17 0.93 -1.73 12.54
CA GLY A 17 -0.30 -1.68 11.75
C GLY A 17 -1.13 -0.43 12.02
N ASP A 18 -1.38 -0.12 13.30
CA ASP A 18 -2.14 1.06 13.71
C ASP A 18 -1.43 2.36 13.34
N ALA A 19 -0.10 2.42 13.46
CA ALA A 19 0.68 3.60 13.12
C ALA A 19 0.66 3.90 11.61
N LEU A 20 0.82 2.87 10.76
CA LEU A 20 0.73 3.02 9.31
C LEU A 20 -0.69 3.31 8.84
N LEU A 21 -1.69 2.73 9.50
CA LEU A 21 -3.10 3.04 9.22
C LEU A 21 -3.42 4.49 9.55
N ARG A 22 -2.94 5.00 10.69
CA ARG A 22 -3.05 6.41 11.06
C ARG A 22 -2.34 7.30 10.04
N LEU A 23 -1.10 6.98 9.67
CA LEU A 23 -0.34 7.74 8.67
C LEU A 23 -1.14 7.91 7.36
N ASN A 24 -1.73 6.81 6.86
CA ASN A 24 -2.58 6.85 5.68
C ASN A 24 -3.81 7.74 5.88
N ASN A 25 -4.52 7.54 6.99
CA ASN A 25 -5.79 8.20 7.23
C ASN A 25 -5.63 9.69 7.57
N ASP A 26 -4.47 10.12 8.08
CA ASP A 26 -4.08 11.53 8.21
C ASP A 26 -3.97 12.23 6.84
N HIS A 27 -3.75 11.44 5.76
CA HIS A 27 -3.69 11.88 4.36
C HIS A 27 -4.82 11.26 3.51
N ALA A 28 -5.98 11.01 4.13
CA ALA A 28 -7.10 10.35 3.47
C ALA A 28 -7.72 11.17 2.32
N VAL A 29 -7.49 12.48 2.28
CA VAL A 29 -7.95 13.35 1.19
C VAL A 29 -7.32 12.92 -0.13
N GLU A 30 -6.03 12.57 -0.10
CA GLU A 30 -5.27 12.12 -1.25
C GLU A 30 -5.36 10.61 -1.47
N LEU A 31 -5.41 9.82 -0.38
CA LEU A 31 -5.18 8.37 -0.42
C LEU A 31 -6.41 7.48 -0.18
N SER A 32 -7.56 8.10 0.12
CA SER A 32 -8.76 7.46 0.64
C SER A 32 -8.58 6.84 2.04
N LEU A 33 -9.70 6.75 2.77
CA LEU A 33 -9.73 6.08 4.07
C LEU A 33 -9.47 4.58 3.94
N LEU A 34 -8.76 4.03 4.92
CA LEU A 34 -8.57 2.60 5.10
C LEU A 34 -9.00 2.16 6.49
N ASP A 35 -9.38 0.89 6.58
CA ASP A 35 -9.39 0.12 7.82
C ASP A 35 -8.18 -0.84 7.85
N ALA A 36 -7.94 -1.50 8.99
CA ALA A 36 -6.81 -2.42 9.16
C ALA A 36 -6.85 -3.58 8.15
N ALA A 37 -8.05 -4.07 7.82
CA ALA A 37 -8.22 -5.14 6.83
C ALA A 37 -7.85 -4.67 5.42
N GLY A 38 -8.21 -3.44 5.06
CA GLY A 38 -7.89 -2.78 3.81
C GLY A 38 -6.40 -2.54 3.66
N LEU A 39 -5.74 -2.00 4.69
CA LEU A 39 -4.28 -1.84 4.69
C LEU A 39 -3.58 -3.18 4.46
N ARG A 40 -4.00 -4.23 5.18
CA ARG A 40 -3.44 -5.58 5.00
C ARG A 40 -3.67 -6.12 3.59
N ARG A 41 -4.84 -5.90 2.99
CA ARG A 41 -5.12 -6.31 1.60
C ARG A 41 -4.20 -5.59 0.62
N LEU A 42 -3.99 -4.28 0.77
CA LEU A 42 -3.12 -3.52 -0.11
C LEU A 42 -1.66 -3.99 0.00
N VAL A 43 -1.15 -4.14 1.22
CA VAL A 43 0.23 -4.63 1.44
C VAL A 43 0.39 -6.06 0.93
N GLY A 44 -0.61 -6.93 1.14
CA GLY A 44 -0.57 -8.31 0.67
C GLY A 44 -0.66 -8.48 -0.86
N ALA A 45 -1.27 -7.52 -1.56
CA ALA A 45 -1.35 -7.51 -3.02
C ALA A 45 -0.20 -6.73 -3.68
N ALA A 46 0.66 -6.07 -2.89
CA ALA A 46 1.70 -5.19 -3.40
C ALA A 46 2.80 -5.98 -4.12
N PHE A 47 3.22 -5.48 -5.28
CA PHE A 47 4.49 -5.85 -5.88
C PHE A 47 5.66 -5.31 -5.05
N LEU A 48 5.48 -4.10 -4.50
CA LEU A 48 6.43 -3.46 -3.60
C LEU A 48 5.68 -2.69 -2.53
N ALA A 49 5.93 -3.01 -1.26
CA ALA A 49 5.55 -2.20 -0.12
C ALA A 49 6.79 -1.87 0.71
N LEU A 50 6.99 -0.59 0.97
CA LEU A 50 8.11 -0.08 1.76
C LEU A 50 7.61 0.82 2.88
N ARG A 51 8.31 0.82 4.00
CA ARG A 51 8.12 1.78 5.08
C ARG A 51 9.42 2.45 5.53
N ALA A 52 9.33 3.64 6.10
CA ALA A 52 10.39 4.21 6.91
C ALA A 52 10.11 3.94 8.41
N PRO A 53 11.05 3.33 9.16
CA PRO A 53 10.87 3.11 10.59
C PRO A 53 10.76 4.42 11.39
N PRO A 54 9.95 4.45 12.46
CA PRO A 54 9.06 3.37 12.89
C PRO A 54 7.84 3.19 11.98
N ALA A 55 7.24 4.28 11.49
CA ALA A 55 6.12 4.32 10.54
C ALA A 55 5.97 5.75 9.99
N GLU A 56 7.08 6.35 9.57
CA GLU A 56 7.14 7.75 9.13
C GLU A 56 6.81 7.95 7.65
N ALA A 57 6.89 6.86 6.88
CA ALA A 57 6.54 6.86 5.47
C ALA A 57 6.05 5.47 5.04
N LEU A 58 5.21 5.43 4.01
CA LEU A 58 4.65 4.25 3.37
C LEU A 58 4.63 4.45 1.85
N LEU A 59 5.15 3.47 1.11
CA LEU A 59 4.99 3.34 -0.33
C LEU A 59 4.31 2.02 -0.64
N ILE A 60 3.28 2.03 -1.49
CA ILE A 60 2.67 0.82 -2.05
C ILE A 60 2.61 0.95 -3.57
N ALA A 61 3.11 -0.08 -4.25
CA ALA A 61 3.03 -0.21 -5.69
C ALA A 61 2.60 -1.62 -6.11
N PHE A 62 1.86 -1.68 -7.21
CA PHE A 62 1.30 -2.89 -7.81
C PHE A 62 1.97 -3.16 -9.16
N ASP A 63 2.16 -4.44 -9.52
CA ASP A 63 2.50 -4.81 -10.89
C ASP A 63 1.24 -5.05 -11.73
N GLN A 64 1.41 -5.41 -13.00
CA GLN A 64 0.29 -5.61 -13.92
C GLN A 64 -0.68 -6.74 -13.52
N ASP A 65 -0.26 -7.67 -12.66
CA ASP A 65 -1.01 -8.89 -12.31
C ASP A 65 -1.77 -8.73 -10.99
N ALA A 66 -1.63 -7.60 -10.29
CA ALA A 66 -2.30 -7.33 -9.04
C ALA A 66 -3.83 -7.34 -9.17
N ALA A 67 -4.48 -7.93 -8.16
CA ALA A 67 -5.93 -7.91 -7.99
C ALA A 67 -6.40 -6.60 -7.34
N TYR A 68 -6.07 -5.47 -7.98
CA TYR A 68 -6.42 -4.12 -7.53
C TYR A 68 -7.51 -3.52 -8.43
N ASP A 69 -8.56 -2.96 -7.82
CA ASP A 69 -9.80 -2.55 -8.50
C ASP A 69 -9.95 -1.03 -8.71
N SER A 70 -8.88 -0.27 -8.47
CA SER A 70 -8.85 1.15 -8.77
C SER A 70 -9.06 1.41 -10.27
N PRO A 71 -10.03 2.27 -10.66
CA PRO A 71 -10.24 2.62 -12.07
C PRO A 71 -8.97 3.13 -12.77
N ASN A 72 -8.09 3.81 -12.04
CA ASN A 72 -6.82 4.29 -12.57
C ASN A 72 -5.87 3.14 -12.86
N PHE A 73 -5.73 2.18 -11.93
CA PHE A 73 -4.94 0.99 -12.16
C PHE A 73 -5.47 0.16 -13.34
N LEU A 74 -6.80 -0.02 -13.41
CA LEU A 74 -7.46 -0.74 -14.51
C LEU A 74 -7.18 -0.08 -15.86
N TRP A 75 -7.21 1.25 -15.92
CA TRP A 75 -6.87 2.00 -17.12
C TRP A 75 -5.44 1.70 -17.61
N PHE A 76 -4.46 1.60 -16.69
CA PHE A 76 -3.09 1.19 -17.02
C PHE A 76 -3.03 -0.26 -17.49
N ARG A 77 -3.71 -1.17 -16.79
CA ARG A 77 -3.73 -2.60 -17.10
C ARG A 77 -4.30 -2.93 -18.47
N GLU A 78 -5.26 -2.15 -18.94
CA GLU A 78 -5.82 -2.28 -20.29
C GLU A 78 -4.85 -1.86 -21.41
N ARG A 79 -3.82 -1.06 -21.11
CA ARG A 79 -2.99 -0.37 -22.12
C ARG A 79 -1.53 -0.82 -22.14
N TYR A 80 -1.02 -1.30 -21.02
CA TYR A 80 0.38 -1.67 -20.88
C TYR A 80 0.49 -3.13 -20.44
N ALA A 81 1.21 -3.94 -21.23
CA ALA A 81 1.39 -5.35 -20.93
C ALA A 81 2.26 -5.60 -19.68
N ARG A 82 3.13 -4.65 -19.32
CA ARG A 82 3.99 -4.71 -18.12
C ARG A 82 4.20 -3.31 -17.57
N PHE A 83 3.96 -3.11 -16.29
CA PHE A 83 4.16 -1.83 -15.61
C PHE A 83 4.23 -2.02 -14.09
N VAL A 84 4.70 -0.99 -13.40
CA VAL A 84 4.51 -0.82 -11.96
C VAL A 84 3.67 0.44 -11.76
N TYR A 85 2.59 0.31 -11.01
CA TYR A 85 1.67 1.38 -10.66
C TYR A 85 1.90 1.78 -9.20
N VAL A 86 2.36 3.01 -8.98
CA VAL A 86 2.50 3.56 -7.63
C VAL A 86 1.13 4.05 -7.17
N ASP A 87 0.57 3.38 -6.17
CA ASP A 87 -0.76 3.70 -5.64
C ASP A 87 -0.70 4.80 -4.59
N ARG A 88 0.23 4.70 -3.64
CA ARG A 88 0.41 5.69 -2.59
C ARG A 88 1.86 5.86 -2.17
N VAL A 89 2.19 7.11 -1.85
CA VAL A 89 3.44 7.53 -1.18
C VAL A 89 3.02 8.56 -0.13
N VAL A 90 3.34 8.29 1.13
CA VAL A 90 3.07 9.14 2.29
C VAL A 90 4.24 9.07 3.25
#